data_AF-A0A3D4BK73-F1
#
_entry.id   AF-A0A3D4BK73-F1
#
_cell.length_a   1.000
_cell.length_b   1.000
_cell.length_c   1.000
_cell.angle_alpha   90.00
_cell.angle_beta   90.00
_cell.angle_gamma   90.00
#
_symmetry.space_group_name_H-M   'P 1'
#
loop_
_entity.id
_entity.type
_entity.pdbx_description
1 polymer ?
#
loop_
_entity_poly.entity_id
_entity_poly.type
_entity_poly.pdbx_seq_one_letter_code
_entity_poly.pdbx_strand_id
1 'polypeptide(L)'
;MFFLIILGLKLLVTNLKSIGNIAKYSLLAIWIIAIGILISLGISEANQLAYSGKALEKQNMTVAATDTLKVSFAYNDFYSKRIEDRSEYRIVQDSLGNEVIHSTNVTIHLKKTDKAFPYIQIEKLAQGKSFAEANQRAQKIKYNYKIVGNELILDNYFTTETKNKFRGQMVEVYLYLPNGIVYYPNENVEAYLSGHNADFDYYYGPEGYKYKVNNNELKCLNCPDQESDVEINGTFDIDGENINEGNENDTIKTVSVKVNGKEVIQTTTGKGDEGSLTINKDGIIIKTK
;
A
#
# COMPACT_ATOMS: atom_id res chain seq x y z
N MET A 1 7.15 -40.79 11.09
CA MET A 1 5.75 -41.25 10.86
C MET A 1 5.64 -42.78 10.77
N PHE A 2 6.37 -43.48 9.90
CA PHE A 2 6.32 -44.96 9.79
C PHE A 2 6.67 -45.71 11.09
N PHE A 3 7.71 -45.27 11.82
CA PHE A 3 8.05 -45.85 13.13
C PHE A 3 6.96 -45.63 14.20
N LEU A 4 6.23 -44.51 14.15
CA LEU A 4 5.09 -44.25 15.04
C LEU A 4 3.89 -45.12 14.70
N ILE A 5 3.62 -45.36 13.41
CA ILE A 5 2.58 -46.30 12.95
C ILE A 5 2.93 -47.74 13.36
N ILE A 6 4.19 -48.15 13.22
CA ILE A 6 4.65 -49.45 13.72
C ILE A 6 4.54 -49.52 15.24
N LEU A 7 4.86 -48.45 15.98
CA LEU A 7 4.70 -48.40 17.44
C LEU A 7 3.22 -48.54 17.83
N GLY A 8 2.33 -47.81 17.14
CA GLY A 8 0.89 -47.87 17.34
C GLY A 8 0.30 -49.25 17.00
N LEU A 9 0.73 -49.87 15.91
CA LEU A 9 0.30 -51.22 15.52
C LEU A 9 0.83 -52.29 16.49
N LYS A 10 2.03 -52.07 17.05
CA LYS A 10 2.64 -52.94 18.07
C LYS A 10 1.94 -52.85 19.43
N LEU A 11 1.26 -51.75 19.73
CA LEU A 11 0.36 -51.64 20.87
C LEU A 11 -0.94 -52.42 20.65
N LEU A 12 -1.42 -52.53 19.41
CA LEU A 12 -2.68 -53.20 19.07
C LEU A 12 -2.52 -54.72 18.84
N VAL A 13 -1.35 -55.17 18.37
CA VAL A 13 -1.08 -56.57 18.01
C VAL A 13 0.18 -57.07 18.72
N THR A 14 0.00 -58.06 19.61
CA THR A 14 1.04 -58.59 20.51
C THR A 14 2.10 -59.47 19.84
N ASN A 15 1.86 -59.95 18.61
CA ASN A 15 2.72 -60.90 17.89
C ASN A 15 3.34 -60.34 16.58
N LEU A 16 3.61 -59.05 16.51
CA LEU A 16 4.28 -58.46 15.35
C LEU A 16 5.77 -58.78 15.35
N LYS A 17 6.21 -59.56 14.34
CA LYS A 17 7.63 -59.82 14.08
C LYS A 17 8.37 -58.49 13.90
N SER A 18 9.46 -58.30 14.64
CA SER A 18 10.31 -57.13 14.44
C SER A 18 10.82 -57.11 13.01
N ILE A 19 10.69 -55.95 12.37
CA ILE A 19 11.27 -55.72 11.05
C ILE A 19 12.79 -55.95 11.12
N GLY A 20 13.35 -56.60 10.10
CA GLY A 20 14.77 -56.93 10.04
C GLY A 20 15.65 -55.67 9.99
N ASN A 21 16.88 -55.76 10.53
CA ASN A 21 17.78 -54.61 10.60
C ASN A 21 18.08 -53.99 9.22
N ILE A 22 18.17 -54.83 8.18
CA ILE A 22 18.30 -54.38 6.78
C ILE A 22 17.15 -53.44 6.41
N ALA A 23 15.90 -53.84 6.65
CA ALA A 23 14.74 -53.01 6.33
C ALA A 23 14.71 -51.70 7.14
N LYS A 24 15.14 -51.71 8.41
CA LYS A 24 15.24 -50.49 9.24
C LYS A 24 16.23 -49.49 8.65
N TYR A 25 17.43 -49.95 8.30
CA TYR A 25 18.47 -49.09 7.74
C TYR A 25 18.14 -48.61 6.33
N SER A 26 17.54 -49.47 5.49
CA SER A 26 17.05 -49.07 4.16
C SER A 26 15.98 -47.98 4.27
N LEU A 27 15.02 -48.13 5.19
CA LEU A 27 13.98 -47.14 5.40
C LEU A 27 14.53 -45.81 5.94
N LEU A 28 15.51 -45.88 6.85
CA LEU A 28 16.20 -44.69 7.35
C LEU A 28 16.96 -43.97 6.24
N ALA A 29 17.66 -44.70 5.36
CA ALA A 29 18.37 -44.14 4.23
C ALA A 29 17.41 -43.42 3.25
N ILE A 30 16.29 -44.06 2.89
CA ILE A 30 15.25 -43.47 2.04
C ILE A 30 14.69 -42.19 2.69
N TRP A 31 14.46 -42.21 3.99
CA TRP A 31 13.94 -41.05 4.73
C TRP A 31 14.92 -39.87 4.70
N ILE A 32 16.22 -40.10 4.90
CA ILE A 32 17.25 -39.06 4.81
C ILE A 32 17.31 -38.47 3.39
N ILE A 33 17.27 -39.30 2.35
CA ILE A 33 17.26 -38.85 0.96
C ILE A 33 16.02 -37.99 0.68
N ALA A 34 14.84 -38.44 1.11
CA ALA A 34 13.60 -37.68 0.95
C ALA A 34 13.67 -36.30 1.62
N ILE A 35 14.24 -36.22 2.83
CA ILE A 35 14.47 -34.94 3.52
C ILE A 35 15.43 -34.06 2.76
N GLY A 36 16.55 -34.60 2.26
CA GLY A 36 17.51 -33.84 1.46
C GLY A 36 16.86 -33.21 0.22
N ILE A 37 16.00 -33.97 -0.47
CA ILE A 37 15.24 -33.46 -1.63
C ILE A 37 14.27 -32.36 -1.20
N LEU A 38 13.50 -32.57 -0.12
CA LEU A 38 12.56 -31.57 0.40
C LEU A 38 13.26 -30.26 0.80
N ILE A 39 14.41 -30.34 1.47
CA ILE A 39 15.20 -29.16 1.84
C ILE A 39 15.70 -28.44 0.59
N SER A 40 16.22 -29.17 -0.40
CA SER A 40 16.71 -28.60 -1.64
C SER A 40 15.61 -27.87 -2.42
N LEU A 41 14.42 -28.48 -2.53
CA LEU A 41 13.25 -27.86 -3.15
C LEU A 41 12.77 -26.63 -2.37
N GLY A 42 12.74 -26.71 -1.03
CA GLY A 42 12.36 -25.59 -0.17
C GLY A 42 13.25 -24.37 -0.36
N ILE A 43 14.58 -24.56 -0.42
CA ILE A 43 15.54 -23.48 -0.68
C ILE A 43 15.34 -22.93 -2.11
N SER A 44 15.14 -23.80 -3.09
CA SER A 44 14.94 -23.39 -4.48
C SER A 44 13.71 -22.50 -4.66
N GLU A 45 12.59 -22.87 -4.03
CA GLU A 45 11.34 -22.10 -4.07
C GLU A 45 11.46 -20.77 -3.32
N ALA A 46 12.07 -20.76 -2.13
CA ALA A 46 12.30 -19.54 -1.37
C ALA A 46 13.17 -18.53 -2.15
N ASN A 47 14.14 -19.01 -2.91
CA ASN A 47 15.02 -18.16 -3.70
C ASN A 47 14.36 -17.56 -4.95
N GLN A 48 13.15 -17.97 -5.35
CA GLN A 48 12.54 -17.48 -6.61
C GLN A 48 12.18 -15.98 -6.60
N LEU A 49 12.12 -15.36 -5.41
CA LEU A 49 11.74 -13.96 -5.20
C LEU A 49 12.83 -13.13 -4.52
N ALA A 50 14.04 -13.67 -4.37
CA ALA A 50 15.09 -13.08 -3.52
C ALA A 50 15.64 -11.74 -4.03
N TYR A 51 15.52 -11.45 -5.34
CA TYR A 51 16.06 -10.26 -5.97
C TYR A 51 14.97 -9.43 -6.62
N SER A 52 15.02 -8.11 -6.43
CA SER A 52 14.18 -7.13 -7.13
C SER A 52 14.93 -6.57 -8.34
N GLY A 53 14.26 -6.53 -9.49
CA GLY A 53 14.77 -6.02 -10.75
C GLY A 53 13.85 -4.97 -11.33
N LYS A 54 14.37 -4.17 -12.24
CA LYS A 54 13.64 -3.05 -12.83
C LYS A 54 13.93 -2.83 -14.31
N ALA A 55 12.92 -2.33 -15.01
CA ALA A 55 13.03 -1.83 -16.38
C ALA A 55 12.50 -0.39 -16.42
N LEU A 56 13.31 0.51 -16.96
CA LEU A 56 13.07 1.95 -16.91
C LEU A 56 12.79 2.50 -18.30
N GLU A 57 11.79 3.36 -18.40
CA GLU A 57 11.44 4.12 -19.59
C GLU A 57 11.31 5.60 -19.22
N LYS A 58 11.82 6.50 -20.06
CA LYS A 58 11.77 7.95 -19.84
C LYS A 58 11.18 8.63 -21.06
N GLN A 59 10.22 9.53 -20.84
CA GLN A 59 9.61 10.29 -21.91
C GLN A 59 9.42 11.76 -21.50
N ASN A 60 9.98 12.66 -22.31
CA ASN A 60 9.79 14.09 -22.14
C ASN A 60 8.44 14.54 -22.72
N MET A 61 7.84 15.55 -22.12
CA MET A 61 6.62 16.19 -22.62
C MET A 61 6.95 17.60 -23.15
N THR A 62 6.32 18.01 -24.25
CA THR A 62 6.51 19.35 -24.84
C THR A 62 5.49 20.35 -24.28
N VAL A 63 5.35 20.39 -22.95
CA VAL A 63 4.45 21.32 -22.24
C VAL A 63 5.29 22.42 -21.63
N ALA A 64 4.98 23.68 -21.94
CA ALA A 64 5.71 24.81 -21.37
C ALA A 64 5.54 24.87 -19.84
N ALA A 65 6.59 25.26 -19.12
CA ALA A 65 6.55 25.38 -17.66
C ALA A 65 5.58 26.48 -17.16
N THR A 66 5.00 27.29 -18.03
CA THR A 66 3.97 28.28 -17.68
C THR A 66 2.54 27.76 -17.87
N ASP A 67 2.38 26.58 -18.46
CA ASP A 67 1.10 26.01 -18.83
C ASP A 67 0.59 25.01 -17.77
N THR A 68 -0.59 24.43 -18.02
CA THR A 68 -1.20 23.41 -17.19
C THR A 68 -0.97 22.03 -17.77
N LEU A 69 -0.34 21.14 -17.01
CA LEU A 69 -0.27 19.71 -17.27
C LEU A 69 -1.45 19.02 -16.60
N LYS A 70 -2.39 18.53 -17.42
CA LYS A 70 -3.49 17.69 -16.96
C LYS A 70 -3.02 16.25 -16.86
N VAL A 71 -3.35 15.57 -15.76
CA VAL A 71 -2.98 14.17 -15.54
C VAL A 71 -4.25 13.40 -15.21
N SER A 72 -4.44 12.24 -15.84
CA SER A 72 -5.59 11.38 -15.59
C SER A 72 -5.23 9.90 -15.73
N PHE A 73 -6.04 9.05 -15.11
CA PHE A 73 -5.95 7.61 -15.29
C PHE A 73 -7.10 7.10 -16.15
N ALA A 74 -6.79 6.21 -17.09
CA ALA A 74 -7.76 5.51 -17.91
C ALA A 74 -7.77 4.02 -17.57
N TYR A 75 -8.96 3.48 -17.36
CA TYR A 75 -9.16 2.03 -17.38
C TYR A 75 -9.41 1.54 -18.80
N ASN A 76 -9.34 0.23 -18.97
CA ASN A 76 -9.68 -0.41 -20.23
C ASN A 76 -11.01 -1.17 -20.08
N ASP A 77 -11.98 -0.82 -20.92
CA ASP A 77 -13.34 -1.41 -20.95
C ASP A 77 -13.35 -2.94 -21.10
N PHE A 78 -12.27 -3.51 -21.66
CA PHE A 78 -12.09 -4.95 -21.79
C PHE A 78 -11.84 -5.62 -20.43
N TYR A 79 -11.02 -5.00 -19.55
CA TYR A 79 -10.61 -5.58 -18.27
C TYR A 79 -11.46 -5.12 -17.09
N SER A 80 -12.01 -3.91 -17.18
CA SER A 80 -12.74 -3.26 -16.10
C SER A 80 -13.93 -2.47 -16.63
N LYS A 81 -14.95 -2.27 -15.79
CA LYS A 81 -16.07 -1.35 -16.08
C LYS A 81 -15.97 -0.05 -15.30
N ARG A 82 -15.08 0.02 -14.32
CA ARG A 82 -14.85 1.21 -13.51
C ARG A 82 -13.40 1.30 -13.05
N ILE A 83 -12.97 2.49 -12.64
CA ILE A 83 -11.61 2.71 -12.17
C ILE A 83 -11.36 2.11 -10.77
N GLU A 84 -12.41 1.96 -9.96
CA GLU A 84 -12.33 1.48 -8.58
C GLU A 84 -12.16 -0.05 -8.49
N ASP A 85 -12.28 -0.77 -9.61
CA ASP A 85 -12.04 -2.22 -9.70
C ASP A 85 -10.55 -2.53 -9.57
N ARG A 86 -10.02 -2.34 -8.35
CA ARG A 86 -8.64 -2.63 -8.00
C ARG A 86 -8.47 -4.13 -7.83
N SER A 87 -7.45 -4.66 -8.47
CA SER A 87 -7.06 -6.06 -8.30
C SER A 87 -5.55 -6.16 -8.25
N GLU A 88 -5.04 -6.79 -7.20
CA GLU A 88 -3.62 -7.04 -7.06
C GLU A 88 -3.11 -7.87 -8.24
N TYR A 89 -3.76 -8.99 -8.55
CA TYR A 89 -3.54 -9.77 -9.77
C TYR A 89 -4.79 -10.55 -10.18
N ARG A 90 -5.06 -10.63 -11.50
CA ARG A 90 -6.08 -11.50 -12.10
C ARG A 90 -5.54 -12.15 -13.36
N ILE A 91 -5.86 -13.43 -13.60
CA ILE A 91 -5.64 -14.06 -14.91
C ILE A 91 -6.89 -13.76 -15.76
N VAL A 92 -6.66 -13.13 -16.89
CA VAL A 92 -7.70 -12.72 -17.85
C VAL A 92 -7.20 -13.04 -19.26
N GLN A 93 -8.05 -12.89 -20.28
CA GLN A 93 -7.61 -12.94 -21.66
C GLN A 93 -7.28 -11.54 -22.16
N ASP A 94 -6.38 -11.38 -23.13
CA ASP A 94 -6.23 -10.12 -23.86
C ASP A 94 -7.22 -10.06 -25.04
N SER A 95 -7.21 -8.95 -25.79
CA SER A 95 -8.08 -8.77 -26.97
C SER A 95 -7.81 -9.78 -28.11
N LEU A 96 -6.70 -10.52 -28.05
CA LEU A 96 -6.33 -11.57 -28.99
C LEU A 96 -6.64 -12.97 -28.47
N GLY A 97 -7.22 -13.09 -27.27
CA GLY A 97 -7.59 -14.36 -26.63
C GLY A 97 -6.45 -15.04 -25.86
N ASN A 98 -5.29 -14.38 -25.66
CA ASN A 98 -4.18 -14.97 -24.91
C ASN A 98 -4.40 -14.76 -23.40
N GLU A 99 -4.08 -15.76 -22.58
CA GLU A 99 -4.08 -15.59 -21.14
C GLU A 99 -2.94 -14.64 -20.69
N VAL A 100 -3.31 -13.61 -19.94
CA VAL A 100 -2.41 -12.60 -19.37
C VAL A 100 -2.73 -12.39 -17.90
N ILE A 101 -1.70 -12.03 -17.14
CA ILE A 101 -1.85 -11.49 -15.79
C ILE A 101 -2.14 -10.00 -15.93
N HIS A 102 -3.29 -9.56 -15.43
CA HIS A 102 -3.72 -8.18 -15.30
C HIS A 102 -3.56 -7.73 -13.84
N SER A 103 -3.08 -6.50 -13.63
CA SER A 103 -2.93 -5.92 -12.30
C SER A 103 -3.13 -4.40 -12.36
N THR A 104 -3.74 -3.86 -11.31
CA THR A 104 -3.88 -2.40 -11.09
C THR A 104 -2.85 -1.89 -10.07
N ASN A 105 -1.75 -2.63 -9.86
CA ASN A 105 -0.66 -2.23 -8.96
C ASN A 105 0.24 -1.20 -9.66
N VAL A 106 -0.37 -0.05 -9.95
CA VAL A 106 0.24 1.12 -10.57
C VAL A 106 0.23 2.23 -9.54
N THR A 107 1.32 2.96 -9.43
CA THR A 107 1.45 4.08 -8.48
C THR A 107 2.08 5.27 -9.21
N ILE A 108 1.59 6.48 -8.96
CA ILE A 108 2.21 7.72 -9.43
C ILE A 108 2.87 8.48 -8.27
N HIS A 109 4.07 8.99 -8.52
CA HIS A 109 4.86 9.80 -7.60
C HIS A 109 5.14 11.15 -8.25
N LEU A 110 4.87 12.23 -7.52
CA LEU A 110 5.19 13.57 -7.99
C LEU A 110 6.61 13.93 -7.57
N LYS A 111 7.42 14.34 -8.54
CA LYS A 111 8.84 14.71 -8.39
C LYS A 111 9.07 16.12 -8.91
N LYS A 112 10.04 16.83 -8.33
CA LYS A 112 10.48 18.11 -8.87
C LYS A 112 11.61 17.92 -9.88
N THR A 113 11.76 18.85 -10.80
CA THR A 113 12.92 18.87 -11.70
C THR A 113 13.38 20.28 -12.04
N ASP A 114 14.69 20.44 -12.22
CA ASP A 114 15.31 21.68 -12.70
C ASP A 114 15.31 21.77 -14.24
N LYS A 115 14.80 20.75 -14.94
CA LYS A 115 14.67 20.79 -16.40
C LYS A 115 13.57 21.78 -16.80
N ALA A 116 13.67 22.32 -18.02
CA ALA A 116 12.68 23.27 -18.52
C ALA A 116 11.30 22.66 -18.82
N PHE A 117 11.26 21.34 -19.07
CA PHE A 117 10.06 20.63 -19.49
C PHE A 117 9.73 19.48 -18.52
N PRO A 118 8.44 19.22 -18.27
CA PRO A 118 8.05 18.05 -17.48
C PRO A 118 8.35 16.77 -18.25
N TYR A 119 8.54 15.68 -17.51
CA TYR A 119 8.77 14.36 -18.09
C TYR A 119 8.28 13.27 -17.15
N ILE A 120 8.03 12.09 -17.70
CA ILE A 120 7.73 10.89 -16.91
C ILE A 120 8.90 9.91 -16.95
N GLN A 121 9.08 9.20 -15.84
CA GLN A 121 9.92 8.01 -15.76
C GLN A 121 9.06 6.87 -15.26
N ILE A 122 8.91 5.83 -16.07
CA ILE A 122 8.15 4.64 -15.74
C ILE A 122 9.14 3.57 -15.30
N GLU A 123 9.03 3.14 -14.05
CA GLU A 123 9.75 2.00 -13.50
C GLU A 123 8.81 0.79 -13.43
N LYS A 124 9.11 -0.22 -14.26
CA LYS A 124 8.48 -1.54 -14.20
C LYS A 124 9.31 -2.40 -13.26
N LEU A 125 8.70 -2.96 -12.22
CA LEU A 125 9.39 -3.74 -11.18
C LEU A 125 8.93 -5.19 -11.20
N ALA A 126 9.85 -6.13 -10.96
CA ALA A 126 9.54 -7.55 -10.81
C ALA A 126 10.62 -8.26 -9.99
N GLN A 127 10.27 -9.39 -9.38
CA GLN A 127 11.18 -10.21 -8.57
C GLN A 127 11.68 -11.45 -9.32
N GLY A 128 12.86 -11.95 -8.93
CA GLY A 128 13.46 -13.14 -9.49
C GLY A 128 14.53 -13.79 -8.61
N LYS A 129 15.04 -14.93 -9.07
CA LYS A 129 16.12 -15.67 -8.37
C LYS A 129 17.50 -15.07 -8.58
N SER A 130 17.59 -14.06 -9.45
CA SER A 130 18.77 -13.24 -9.71
C SER A 130 18.32 -11.89 -10.23
N PHE A 131 19.18 -10.86 -10.13
CA PHE A 131 18.92 -9.56 -10.75
C PHE A 131 18.65 -9.65 -12.26
N ALA A 132 19.38 -10.53 -12.97
CA ALA A 132 19.19 -10.70 -14.42
C ALA A 132 17.79 -11.21 -14.78
N GLU A 133 17.32 -12.24 -14.06
CA GLU A 133 15.96 -12.77 -14.26
C GLU A 133 14.89 -11.75 -13.85
N ALA A 134 15.09 -11.06 -12.73
CA ALA A 134 14.18 -10.04 -12.25
C ALA A 134 14.04 -8.88 -13.26
N ASN A 135 15.16 -8.39 -13.81
CA ASN A 135 15.17 -7.38 -14.87
C ASN A 135 14.50 -7.87 -16.15
N GLN A 136 14.76 -9.13 -16.56
CA GLN A 136 14.12 -9.72 -17.74
C GLN A 136 12.59 -9.79 -17.56
N ARG A 137 12.10 -10.17 -16.37
CA ARG A 137 10.67 -10.17 -16.04
C ARG A 137 10.08 -8.77 -16.06
N ALA A 138 10.76 -7.79 -15.45
CA ALA A 138 10.33 -6.40 -15.45
C ALA A 138 10.16 -5.84 -16.89
N GLN A 139 11.04 -6.23 -17.82
CA GLN A 139 10.92 -5.87 -19.23
C GLN A 139 9.69 -6.49 -19.94
N LYS A 140 9.11 -7.56 -19.38
CA LYS A 140 7.89 -8.20 -19.91
C LYS A 140 6.60 -7.60 -19.36
N ILE A 141 6.68 -6.58 -18.52
CA ILE A 141 5.51 -5.81 -18.09
C ILE A 141 5.13 -4.86 -19.23
N LYS A 142 3.88 -4.99 -19.69
CA LYS A 142 3.26 -4.13 -20.70
C LYS A 142 2.43 -3.07 -19.99
N TYR A 143 2.92 -1.84 -20.00
CA TYR A 143 2.27 -0.67 -19.43
C TYR A 143 2.27 0.42 -20.49
N ASN A 144 1.14 1.10 -20.68
CA ASN A 144 1.02 2.16 -21.67
C ASN A 144 0.57 3.48 -21.04
N TYR A 145 0.80 4.54 -21.80
CA TYR A 145 0.37 5.89 -21.51
C TYR A 145 0.23 6.64 -22.83
N LYS A 146 -0.46 7.77 -22.80
CA LYS A 146 -0.60 8.68 -23.95
C LYS A 146 -0.33 10.10 -23.50
N ILE A 147 0.30 10.87 -24.37
CA ILE A 147 0.48 12.31 -24.21
C ILE A 147 -0.25 12.97 -25.37
N VAL A 148 -1.31 13.72 -25.07
CA VAL A 148 -2.13 14.43 -26.07
C VAL A 148 -2.13 15.91 -25.72
N GLY A 149 -1.35 16.71 -26.44
CA GLY A 149 -1.13 18.11 -26.09
C GLY A 149 -0.52 18.23 -24.68
N ASN A 150 -1.27 18.85 -23.76
CA ASN A 150 -0.86 19.03 -22.36
C ASN A 150 -1.53 18.04 -21.40
N GLU A 151 -2.08 16.93 -21.91
CA GLU A 151 -2.70 15.89 -21.10
C GLU A 151 -1.85 14.61 -21.11
N LEU A 152 -1.50 14.15 -19.92
CA LEU A 152 -0.88 12.86 -19.66
C LEU A 152 -1.96 11.88 -19.19
N ILE A 153 -2.25 10.89 -20.03
CA ILE A 153 -3.22 9.84 -19.76
C ILE A 153 -2.44 8.56 -19.45
N LEU A 154 -2.54 8.10 -18.21
CA LEU A 154 -1.86 6.91 -17.71
C LEU A 154 -2.83 5.73 -17.71
N ASP A 155 -2.40 4.56 -18.16
CA ASP A 155 -3.19 3.35 -17.92
C ASP A 155 -3.22 3.09 -16.40
N ASN A 156 -4.38 2.69 -15.88
CA ASN A 156 -4.55 2.33 -14.47
C ASN A 156 -4.16 0.86 -14.16
N TYR A 157 -3.65 0.18 -15.17
CA TYR A 157 -3.33 -1.24 -15.14
C TYR A 157 -2.08 -1.53 -15.96
N PHE A 158 -1.49 -2.70 -15.73
CA PHE A 158 -0.51 -3.30 -16.62
C PHE A 158 -0.87 -4.76 -16.88
N THR A 159 -0.27 -5.33 -17.93
CA THR A 159 -0.38 -6.75 -18.23
C THR A 159 0.97 -7.42 -18.37
N THR A 160 1.03 -8.72 -18.12
CA THR A 160 2.19 -9.54 -18.46
C THR A 160 1.74 -10.96 -18.81
N GLU A 161 2.55 -11.69 -19.57
CA GLU A 161 2.21 -13.07 -19.94
C GLU A 161 2.15 -13.98 -18.70
N THR A 162 1.21 -14.93 -18.65
CA THR A 162 1.05 -15.88 -17.52
C THR A 162 2.30 -16.68 -17.20
N LYS A 163 3.14 -16.96 -18.21
CA LYS A 163 4.45 -17.62 -18.04
C LYS A 163 5.40 -16.88 -17.10
N ASN A 164 5.21 -15.57 -16.91
CA ASN A 164 6.02 -14.76 -16.01
C ASN A 164 5.64 -14.95 -14.53
N LYS A 165 4.50 -15.62 -14.25
CA LYS A 165 3.94 -15.94 -12.91
C LYS A 165 3.70 -14.69 -12.05
N PHE A 166 3.10 -14.83 -10.87
CA PHE A 166 3.01 -13.74 -9.89
C PHE A 166 4.36 -13.59 -9.17
N ARG A 167 5.09 -12.51 -9.44
CA ARG A 167 6.46 -12.26 -9.02
C ARG A 167 6.65 -10.80 -8.59
N GLY A 168 5.71 -10.29 -7.79
CA GLY A 168 5.76 -8.94 -7.24
C GLY A 168 5.81 -7.85 -8.31
N GLN A 169 5.07 -8.03 -9.41
CA GLN A 169 5.04 -7.05 -10.48
C GLN A 169 4.30 -5.79 -10.05
N MET A 170 4.86 -4.64 -10.37
CA MET A 170 4.22 -3.34 -10.18
C MET A 170 4.80 -2.32 -11.15
N VAL A 171 4.09 -1.20 -11.30
CA VAL A 171 4.53 -0.06 -12.09
C VAL A 171 4.55 1.18 -11.22
N GLU A 172 5.70 1.84 -11.15
CA GLU A 172 5.84 3.16 -10.53
C GLU A 172 6.06 4.21 -11.62
N VAL A 173 5.19 5.22 -11.64
CA VAL A 173 5.25 6.34 -12.57
C VAL A 173 5.76 7.56 -11.79
N TYR A 174 6.96 8.03 -12.12
CA TYR A 174 7.52 9.24 -11.56
C TYR A 174 7.24 10.40 -12.51
N LEU A 175 6.34 11.29 -12.13
CA LEU A 175 6.03 12.51 -12.87
C LEU A 175 6.90 13.65 -12.36
N TYR A 176 7.85 14.08 -13.18
CA TYR A 176 8.76 15.18 -12.87
C TYR A 176 8.20 16.50 -13.38
N LEU A 177 7.99 17.44 -12.46
CA LEU A 177 7.36 18.73 -12.70
C LEU A 177 8.39 19.87 -12.54
N PRO A 178 8.56 20.74 -13.55
CA PRO A 178 9.42 21.90 -13.44
C PRO A 178 8.77 23.01 -12.62
N ASN A 179 9.59 23.90 -12.08
CA ASN A 179 9.09 25.07 -11.34
C ASN A 179 8.19 25.94 -12.23
N GLY A 180 7.09 26.44 -11.68
CA GLY A 180 6.13 27.31 -12.37
C GLY A 180 4.98 26.60 -13.06
N ILE A 181 5.09 25.30 -13.38
CA ILE A 181 4.05 24.56 -14.08
C ILE A 181 2.82 24.39 -13.20
N VAL A 182 1.63 24.35 -13.81
CA VAL A 182 0.40 24.01 -13.11
C VAL A 182 0.12 22.54 -13.31
N TYR A 183 0.18 21.76 -12.24
CA TYR A 183 -0.27 20.38 -12.20
C TYR A 183 -1.78 20.34 -11.95
N TYR A 184 -2.50 19.58 -12.76
CA TYR A 184 -3.95 19.41 -12.65
C TYR A 184 -4.32 17.92 -12.64
N PRO A 185 -4.49 17.30 -11.45
CA PRO A 185 -5.05 15.97 -11.33
C PRO A 185 -6.53 15.99 -11.73
N ASN A 186 -6.86 15.23 -12.77
CA ASN A 186 -8.22 15.06 -13.25
C ASN A 186 -8.60 13.59 -13.18
N GLU A 187 -9.73 13.29 -12.55
CA GLU A 187 -10.37 11.98 -12.55
C GLU A 187 -9.41 10.82 -12.22
N ASN A 188 -9.45 10.42 -10.96
CA ASN A 188 -8.86 9.23 -10.34
C ASN A 188 -7.38 9.27 -10.01
N VAL A 189 -6.70 10.40 -10.19
CA VAL A 189 -5.27 10.52 -9.86
C VAL A 189 -5.02 10.27 -8.36
N GLU A 190 -5.92 10.75 -7.50
CA GLU A 190 -5.82 10.56 -6.04
C GLU A 190 -5.69 9.08 -5.67
N ALA A 191 -6.43 8.19 -6.33
CA ALA A 191 -6.44 6.77 -6.02
C ALA A 191 -5.11 6.07 -6.31
N TYR A 192 -4.28 6.61 -7.21
CA TYR A 192 -3.00 6.03 -7.61
C TYR A 192 -1.81 6.83 -7.13
N LEU A 193 -2.03 8.00 -6.55
CA LEU A 193 -0.96 8.83 -6.01
C LEU A 193 -0.29 8.10 -4.85
N SER A 194 0.96 8.46 -4.56
CA SER A 194 1.63 8.01 -3.34
C SER A 194 2.55 9.08 -2.82
N GLY A 195 2.50 9.33 -1.51
CA GLY A 195 3.46 10.20 -0.82
C GLY A 195 4.81 9.52 -0.59
N HIS A 196 4.87 8.18 -0.69
CA HIS A 196 6.14 7.49 -0.61
C HIS A 196 7.00 7.84 -1.82
N ASN A 197 8.30 8.11 -1.63
CA ASN A 197 9.20 8.55 -2.69
C ASN A 197 8.70 9.76 -3.51
N ALA A 198 7.76 10.57 -3.02
CA ALA A 198 7.38 11.83 -3.66
C ALA A 198 8.21 12.99 -3.12
N ASP A 199 8.39 14.04 -3.92
CA ASP A 199 9.01 15.30 -3.45
C ASP A 199 7.98 16.29 -2.92
N PHE A 200 6.70 16.03 -3.20
CA PHE A 200 5.55 16.79 -2.74
C PHE A 200 4.66 15.89 -1.86
N ASP A 201 3.81 16.51 -1.05
CA ASP A 201 2.89 15.80 -0.16
C ASP A 201 1.84 14.99 -0.95
N TYR A 202 1.33 13.92 -0.32
CA TYR A 202 0.29 13.07 -0.89
C TYR A 202 -1.06 13.81 -1.05
N TYR A 203 -1.32 14.87 -0.28
CA TYR A 203 -2.59 15.61 -0.36
C TYR A 203 -2.77 16.46 -1.61
N TYR A 204 -1.83 16.47 -2.56
CA TYR A 204 -1.96 17.20 -3.82
C TYR A 204 -2.64 16.38 -4.94
N GLY A 205 -3.23 15.23 -4.60
CA GLY A 205 -4.06 14.39 -5.46
C GLY A 205 -5.55 14.72 -5.61
N PRO A 206 -6.21 15.54 -4.75
CA PRO A 206 -7.63 15.82 -4.87
C PRO A 206 -7.99 16.39 -6.23
N GLU A 207 -9.00 15.78 -6.83
CA GLU A 207 -9.42 16.07 -8.19
C GLU A 207 -10.13 17.42 -8.28
N GLY A 208 -10.04 18.06 -9.45
CA GLY A 208 -10.71 19.34 -9.69
C GLY A 208 -9.92 20.57 -9.24
N TYR A 209 -8.81 20.40 -8.51
CA TYR A 209 -7.93 21.49 -8.12
C TYR A 209 -6.65 21.57 -8.94
N LYS A 210 -6.18 22.79 -9.15
CA LYS A 210 -4.97 23.14 -9.88
C LYS A 210 -3.90 23.55 -8.89
N TYR A 211 -2.71 22.98 -9.06
CA TYR A 211 -1.60 23.18 -8.15
C TYR A 211 -0.41 23.74 -8.92
N LYS A 212 0.04 24.95 -8.59
CA LYS A 212 1.24 25.55 -9.17
C LYS A 212 2.48 25.06 -8.43
N VAL A 213 3.43 24.51 -9.16
CA VAL A 213 4.75 24.14 -8.61
C VAL A 213 5.51 25.40 -8.25
N ASN A 214 5.91 25.50 -6.99
CA ASN A 214 6.77 26.55 -6.47
C ASN A 214 7.91 25.92 -5.67
N ASN A 215 9.04 25.68 -6.32
CA ASN A 215 10.21 25.01 -5.77
C ASN A 215 9.89 23.63 -5.17
N ASN A 216 9.65 23.56 -3.86
CA ASN A 216 9.40 22.34 -3.11
C ASN A 216 7.92 22.17 -2.71
N GLU A 217 7.05 23.09 -3.12
CA GLU A 217 5.65 23.11 -2.70
C GLU A 217 4.72 23.14 -3.91
N LEU A 218 3.55 22.55 -3.75
CA LEU A 218 2.44 22.65 -4.71
C LEU A 218 1.43 23.65 -4.14
N LYS A 219 1.41 24.88 -4.68
CA LYS A 219 0.46 25.91 -4.25
C LYS A 219 -0.88 25.70 -4.94
N CYS A 220 -1.91 25.38 -4.18
CA CYS A 220 -3.26 25.30 -4.74
C CYS A 220 -3.74 26.66 -5.25
N LEU A 221 -4.35 26.68 -6.43
CA LEU A 221 -4.83 27.89 -7.11
C LEU A 221 -6.35 28.11 -6.99
N ASN A 222 -7.11 27.04 -6.79
CA ASN A 222 -8.58 27.06 -6.78
C ASN A 222 -9.18 26.12 -5.73
N CYS A 223 -8.44 25.85 -4.64
CA CYS A 223 -9.00 25.12 -3.50
C CYS A 223 -10.13 25.93 -2.87
N PRO A 224 -11.19 25.28 -2.35
CA PRO A 224 -12.19 25.96 -1.56
C PRO A 224 -11.51 26.63 -0.37
N ASP A 225 -12.00 27.82 -0.01
CA ASP A 225 -11.61 28.43 1.24
C ASP A 225 -11.96 27.45 2.36
N GLN A 226 -10.99 27.17 3.22
CA GLN A 226 -11.19 26.31 4.39
C GLN A 226 -12.14 27.06 5.34
N GLU A 227 -13.45 26.88 5.20
CA GLU A 227 -14.39 27.21 6.28
C GLU A 227 -14.15 26.22 7.42
N SER A 228 -13.29 26.63 8.36
CA SER A 228 -13.15 26.11 9.73
C SER A 228 -12.81 24.63 9.88
N ASP A 229 -11.86 24.35 10.78
CA ASP A 229 -11.77 23.08 11.48
C ASP A 229 -13.18 22.68 11.93
N VAL A 230 -13.76 21.67 11.29
CA VAL A 230 -14.96 21.00 11.81
C VAL A 230 -14.50 20.29 13.07
N GLU A 231 -14.60 20.98 14.20
CA GLU A 231 -14.81 20.32 15.48
C GLU A 231 -15.99 19.38 15.27
N ILE A 232 -15.71 18.07 15.27
CA ILE A 232 -16.75 17.05 15.33
C ILE A 232 -17.40 17.19 16.71
N ASN A 233 -18.33 18.12 16.85
CA ASN A 233 -19.35 18.11 17.89
C ASN A 233 -20.48 17.16 17.43
N GLY A 234 -20.10 15.91 17.17
CA GLY A 234 -21.05 14.83 16.97
C GLY A 234 -21.45 14.28 18.33
N THR A 235 -22.60 14.70 18.86
CA THR A 235 -23.30 13.93 19.89
C THR A 235 -23.63 12.56 19.28
N PHE A 236 -22.96 11.54 19.77
CA PHE A 236 -23.21 10.15 19.42
C PHE A 236 -24.38 9.69 20.30
N ASP A 237 -25.60 9.72 19.77
CA ASP A 237 -26.76 9.09 20.42
C ASP A 237 -26.57 7.58 20.38
N ILE A 238 -26.05 7.01 21.47
CA ILE A 238 -26.08 5.57 21.72
C ILE A 238 -27.49 5.25 22.22
N ASP A 239 -28.34 4.77 21.31
CA ASP A 239 -29.54 4.04 21.70
C ASP A 239 -29.09 2.81 22.49
N GLY A 240 -29.54 2.75 23.74
CA GLY A 240 -29.07 1.78 24.72
C GLY A 240 -29.47 0.37 24.36
N GLU A 241 -28.51 -0.45 23.93
CA GLU A 241 -28.61 -1.89 24.06
C GLU A 241 -27.45 -2.45 24.90
N ASN A 242 -27.86 -3.11 25.98
CA ASN A 242 -27.12 -3.79 27.03
C ASN A 242 -25.79 -4.43 26.58
N ILE A 243 -24.69 -4.05 27.23
CA ILE A 243 -23.50 -4.90 27.28
C ILE A 243 -22.98 -4.93 28.73
N ASN A 244 -22.97 -6.14 29.28
CA ASN A 244 -22.59 -6.50 30.64
C ASN A 244 -21.14 -6.12 30.98
N GLU A 245 -20.94 -5.70 32.22
CA GLU A 245 -19.64 -5.45 32.85
C GLU A 245 -18.72 -6.68 32.82
N GLY A 246 -17.46 -6.42 32.45
CA GLY A 246 -16.34 -7.34 32.56
C GLY A 246 -15.09 -6.59 33.03
N ASN A 247 -14.80 -6.77 34.31
CA ASN A 247 -13.63 -6.40 35.13
C ASN A 247 -12.33 -5.89 34.50
N GLU A 248 -11.76 -4.91 35.23
CA GLU A 248 -10.34 -4.69 35.57
C GLU A 248 -9.33 -4.41 34.44
N ASN A 249 -8.92 -3.13 34.30
CA ASN A 249 -7.67 -2.66 34.92
C ASN A 249 -7.40 -1.17 34.62
N ASP A 250 -6.92 -0.49 35.66
CA ASP A 250 -6.49 0.90 35.77
C ASP A 250 -5.89 1.49 34.47
N THR A 251 -6.42 2.62 34.00
CA THR A 251 -5.73 3.48 33.03
C THR A 251 -5.82 4.95 33.45
N ILE A 252 -4.69 5.46 33.92
CA ILE A 252 -4.45 6.88 34.19
C ILE A 252 -4.62 7.64 32.86
N LYS A 253 -5.61 8.54 32.76
CA LYS A 253 -5.75 9.48 31.64
C LYS A 253 -5.13 10.82 32.02
N THR A 254 -4.04 11.21 31.34
CA THR A 254 -3.47 12.56 31.45
C THR A 254 -4.09 13.45 30.38
N VAL A 255 -4.71 14.56 30.79
CA VAL A 255 -5.19 15.61 29.89
C VAL A 255 -4.40 16.87 30.18
N SER A 256 -3.73 17.42 29.18
CA SER A 256 -3.03 18.70 29.23
C SER A 256 -3.77 19.72 28.37
N VAL A 257 -4.13 20.86 28.97
CA VAL A 257 -4.80 21.98 28.28
C VAL A 257 -3.88 23.20 28.32
N LYS A 258 -3.64 23.78 27.15
CA LYS A 258 -2.91 25.06 26.99
C LYS A 258 -3.87 26.16 26.59
N VAL A 259 -3.87 27.26 27.33
CA VAL A 259 -4.58 28.48 26.97
C VAL A 259 -3.55 29.62 26.87
N ASN A 260 -3.49 30.29 25.72
CA ASN A 260 -2.56 31.39 25.43
C ASN A 260 -1.09 31.11 25.76
N GLY A 261 -0.60 29.90 25.47
CA GLY A 261 0.81 29.55 25.58
C GLY A 261 1.33 29.36 27.01
N LYS A 262 0.48 29.40 28.04
CA LYS A 262 0.84 29.04 29.41
C LYS A 262 0.06 27.79 29.85
N GLU A 263 0.79 26.82 30.39
CA GLU A 263 0.24 25.56 30.93
C GLU A 263 -0.35 25.85 32.32
N VAL A 264 -1.60 25.49 32.58
CA VAL A 264 -2.29 25.92 33.82
C VAL A 264 -2.65 24.79 34.79
N ILE A 265 -2.81 23.52 34.39
CA ILE A 265 -3.14 22.44 35.36
C ILE A 265 -2.53 21.07 34.95
N GLN A 266 -1.98 20.36 35.93
CA GLN A 266 -1.67 18.92 35.88
C GLN A 266 -2.32 18.27 37.12
N THR A 267 -3.11 17.21 36.96
CA THR A 267 -3.65 16.47 38.11
C THR A 267 -3.68 14.97 37.82
N THR A 268 -3.12 14.20 38.75
CA THR A 268 -3.16 12.74 38.82
C THR A 268 -4.27 12.33 39.77
N THR A 269 -5.23 11.53 39.31
CA THR A 269 -6.37 11.11 40.13
C THR A 269 -5.98 9.99 41.08
N GLY A 270 -6.39 10.12 42.34
CA GLY A 270 -6.53 9.02 43.29
C GLY A 270 -7.81 9.24 44.09
N LYS A 271 -8.77 8.32 43.90
CA LYS A 271 -10.03 8.08 44.63
C LYS A 271 -10.57 9.21 45.55
N GLY A 272 -11.79 9.68 45.23
CA GLY A 272 -12.72 10.20 46.23
C GLY A 272 -13.44 11.49 45.85
N ASP A 273 -14.76 11.43 45.91
CA ASP A 273 -15.76 12.50 45.92
C ASP A 273 -16.21 13.10 44.57
N GLU A 274 -17.42 12.68 44.16
CA GLU A 274 -18.26 13.36 43.17
C GLU A 274 -18.49 14.81 43.62
N GLY A 275 -18.01 15.77 42.83
CA GLY A 275 -18.33 17.18 42.96
C GLY A 275 -18.18 17.84 41.61
N SER A 276 -19.19 18.59 41.16
CA SER A 276 -19.17 19.25 39.86
C SER A 276 -18.42 20.59 39.94
N LEU A 277 -17.65 20.90 38.90
CA LEU A 277 -16.95 22.18 38.74
C LEU A 277 -17.79 23.10 37.87
N THR A 278 -18.06 24.31 38.35
CA THR A 278 -18.74 25.36 37.57
C THR A 278 -17.89 26.62 37.50
N ILE A 279 -18.01 27.36 36.41
CA ILE A 279 -17.28 28.61 36.16
C ILE A 279 -18.22 29.77 36.45
N ASN A 280 -17.80 30.69 37.33
CA ASN A 280 -18.59 31.89 37.61
C ASN A 280 -18.45 32.92 36.47
N LYS A 281 -19.25 33.99 36.52
CA LYS A 281 -19.27 35.03 35.47
C LYS A 281 -17.95 35.81 35.32
N ASP A 282 -17.00 35.65 36.24
CA ASP A 282 -15.68 36.27 36.21
C ASP A 282 -14.57 35.29 35.78
N GLY A 283 -14.92 34.08 35.33
CA GLY A 283 -13.98 33.09 34.80
C GLY A 283 -13.24 32.27 35.86
N ILE A 284 -13.72 32.30 37.11
CA ILE A 284 -13.11 31.53 38.22
C ILE A 284 -13.84 30.20 38.37
N ILE A 285 -13.06 29.10 38.39
CA ILE A 285 -13.57 27.73 38.57
C ILE A 285 -13.81 27.47 40.06
N ILE A 286 -15.02 27.08 40.42
CA ILE A 286 -15.43 26.80 41.80
C ILE A 286 -15.88 25.34 41.89
N LYS A 287 -15.42 24.62 42.93
CA LYS A 287 -15.87 23.27 43.25
C LYS A 287 -17.15 23.35 44.06
N THR A 288 -18.22 22.75 43.55
CA THR A 288 -19.50 22.63 44.23
C THR A 288 -19.68 21.18 44.67
N LYS A 289 -20.06 21.01 45.94
CA LYS A 289 -20.33 19.71 46.57
C LYS A 289 -21.79 19.34 46.36
#